data_AF-A0A401ZNJ4-F1
#
_entry.id   AF-A0A401ZNJ4-F1
#
_cell.length_a   1.000
_cell.length_b   1.000
_cell.length_c   1.000
_cell.angle_alpha   90.00
_cell.angle_beta   90.00
_cell.angle_gamma   90.00
#
_symmetry.space_group_name_H-M   'P 1'
#
loop_
_entity.id
_entity.type
_entity.pdbx_description
1 polymer ?
#
loop_
_entity_poly.entity_id
_entity_poly.type
_entity_poly.pdbx_seq_one_letter_code
_entity_poly.pdbx_strand_id
1 'polypeptide(L)'
;MSTRDLGKHVVELHEEGMLAITGEGTRLMLSPHEAIDFLNWLNQHKKTLEVAVRAHPTTGAPELLQEETTEPITDDDPEYPVDEP
;
A
#
# COMPACT_ATOMS: atom_id res chain seq x y z
N MET A 1 11.99 6.31 -26.94
CA MET A 1 11.12 5.83 -25.85
C MET A 1 10.77 7.05 -24.99
N SER A 2 9.48 7.30 -24.77
CA SER A 2 8.97 8.51 -24.12
C SER A 2 9.05 8.34 -22.60
N THR A 3 9.73 9.26 -21.93
CA THR A 3 9.87 9.35 -20.46
C THR A 3 8.61 9.86 -19.75
N ARG A 4 7.53 10.12 -20.50
CA ARG A 4 6.27 10.68 -19.96
C ARG A 4 5.51 9.76 -19.01
N ASP A 5 5.79 8.45 -19.01
CA ASP A 5 5.13 7.49 -18.12
C ASP A 5 5.84 7.29 -16.77
N LEU A 6 6.99 7.95 -16.55
CA LEU A 6 7.80 7.80 -15.32
C LEU A 6 7.17 8.38 -14.05
N GLY A 7 6.00 9.04 -14.16
CA GLY A 7 5.25 9.55 -13.02
C GLY A 7 4.31 8.52 -12.38
N LYS A 8 4.11 7.36 -13.01
CA LYS A 8 3.27 6.28 -12.45
C LYS A 8 4.15 5.16 -11.91
N HIS A 9 3.88 4.74 -10.68
CA HIS A 9 4.46 3.51 -10.15
C HIS A 9 3.82 2.32 -10.86
N VAL A 10 4.63 1.50 -11.53
CA VAL A 10 4.18 0.33 -12.29
C VAL A 10 4.97 -0.89 -11.86
N VAL A 11 4.27 -2.01 -11.66
CA VAL A 11 4.86 -3.32 -11.39
C VAL A 11 4.49 -4.25 -12.54
N GLU A 12 5.50 -4.78 -13.24
CA GLU A 12 5.32 -5.68 -14.39
C GLU A 12 5.98 -7.04 -14.11
N LEU A 13 5.28 -8.13 -14.43
CA LEU A 13 5.84 -9.48 -14.41
C LEU A 13 6.09 -9.92 -15.86
N HIS A 14 7.35 -10.20 -16.21
CA HIS A 14 7.73 -10.61 -17.56
C HIS A 14 7.69 -12.15 -17.73
N GLU A 15 7.76 -12.62 -18.98
CA GLU A 15 7.56 -14.03 -19.38
C GLU A 15 8.58 -15.05 -18.83
N GLU A 16 9.56 -14.61 -18.04
CA GLU A 16 10.58 -15.45 -17.38
C GLU A 16 10.54 -15.33 -15.84
N GLY A 17 9.50 -14.72 -15.28
CA GLY A 17 9.38 -14.48 -13.84
C GLY A 17 10.21 -13.29 -13.32
N MET A 18 10.79 -12.50 -14.22
CA MET A 18 11.45 -11.24 -13.88
C MET A 18 10.40 -10.22 -13.42
N LEU A 19 10.70 -9.49 -12.35
CA LEU A 19 9.83 -8.42 -11.84
C LEU A 19 10.45 -7.06 -12.16
N ALA A 20 9.72 -6.21 -12.88
CA ALA A 20 10.10 -4.83 -13.10
C ALA A 20 9.27 -3.91 -12.20
N ILE A 21 9.95 -3.04 -11.45
CA ILE A 21 9.31 -1.99 -10.64
C ILE A 21 9.80 -0.65 -11.18
N THR A 22 8.89 0.14 -11.73
CA THR A 22 9.19 1.47 -12.28
C THR A 22 8.50 2.53 -11.43
N GLY A 23 9.22 3.61 -11.09
CA GLY A 23 8.66 4.77 -10.38
C GLY A 23 9.66 5.92 -10.30
N GLU A 24 9.16 7.16 -10.33
CA GLU A 24 9.95 8.40 -10.19
C GLU A 24 11.24 8.44 -11.02
N GLY A 25 11.16 8.03 -12.29
CA GLY A 25 12.33 8.02 -13.18
C GLY A 25 13.32 6.88 -12.96
N THR A 26 13.05 5.98 -12.02
CA THR A 26 13.87 4.79 -11.73
C THR A 26 13.15 3.53 -12.17
N ARG A 27 13.90 2.57 -12.71
CA ARG A 27 13.43 1.22 -13.00
C ARG A 27 14.33 0.20 -12.33
N LEU A 28 13.76 -0.60 -11.44
CA LEU A 28 14.40 -1.75 -10.82
C LEU A 28 13.97 -3.00 -11.58
N MET A 29 14.93 -3.85 -11.94
CA MET A 29 14.68 -5.16 -12.51
C MET A 29 15.18 -6.20 -11.53
N LEU A 30 14.30 -7.10 -11.09
CA LEU A 30 14.61 -8.20 -10.21
C LEU A 30 14.54 -9.50 -10.98
N SER A 31 15.56 -10.34 -10.78
CA SER A 31 15.51 -11.73 -11.22
C SER A 31 14.50 -12.55 -10.41
N PRO A 32 14.09 -13.74 -10.87
CA PRO A 32 13.00 -14.48 -10.23
C PRO A 32 13.27 -14.81 -8.76
N HIS A 33 14.53 -15.10 -8.39
CA HIS A 33 14.89 -15.37 -7.00
C HIS A 33 14.84 -14.10 -6.15
N GLU A 34 15.37 -12.99 -6.64
CA GLU A 34 15.30 -11.69 -5.97
C GLU A 34 13.84 -11.22 -5.80
N ALA A 35 12.97 -11.49 -6.78
CA ALA A 35 11.56 -11.18 -6.70
C ALA A 35 10.84 -12.00 -5.61
N ILE A 36 11.18 -13.29 -5.47
CA ILE A 36 10.65 -14.15 -4.41
C ILE A 36 11.15 -13.68 -3.04
N ASP A 37 12.44 -13.37 -2.90
CA ASP A 37 13.02 -12.87 -1.66
C ASP A 37 12.40 -11.53 -1.26
N PHE A 38 12.19 -10.64 -2.24
CA PHE A 38 11.51 -9.37 -2.03
C PHE A 38 10.06 -9.58 -1.57
N LEU A 39 9.31 -10.50 -2.19
CA LEU A 39 7.95 -10.84 -1.76
C LEU A 39 7.92 -11.40 -0.32
N ASN A 40 8.85 -12.29 0.01
CA ASN A 40 8.97 -12.83 1.37
C ASN A 40 9.25 -11.73 2.39
N TRP A 41 10.16 -10.82 2.07
CA TRP A 41 10.48 -9.68 2.91
C TRP A 41 9.26 -8.75 3.11
N LEU A 42 8.52 -8.44 2.03
CA LEU A 42 7.29 -7.65 2.09
C LEU A 42 6.24 -8.30 2.99
N ASN A 43 6.05 -9.61 2.87
CA ASN A 43 5.10 -10.35 3.70
C ASN A 43 5.50 -10.36 5.17
N GLN A 44 6.79 -10.52 5.47
CA GLN A 44 7.30 -10.49 6.84
C GLN A 44 7.11 -9.12 7.50
N HIS A 45 7.23 -8.03 6.73
CA HIS A 45 7.19 -6.66 7.24
C HIS A 45 5.87 -5.93 6.95
N LYS A 46 4.83 -6.63 6.51
CA LYS A 46 3.54 -6.05 6.09
C LYS A 46 2.96 -5.06 7.11
N LYS A 47 2.91 -5.45 8.40
CA LYS A 47 2.40 -4.57 9.48
C LYS A 47 3.21 -3.28 9.64
N THR A 48 4.53 -3.36 9.52
CA THR A 48 5.41 -2.18 9.61
C THR A 48 5.19 -1.24 8.44
N LEU A 49 5.00 -1.80 7.23
CA LEU A 49 4.69 -1.02 6.03
C LEU A 49 3.32 -0.35 6.13
N GLU A 50 2.30 -1.04 6.64
CA GLU A 50 0.97 -0.46 6.87
C GLU A 50 1.02 0.73 7.85
N VAL A 51 1.77 0.59 8.95
CA VAL A 51 1.97 1.70 9.90
C VAL A 51 2.70 2.87 9.25
N ALA A 52 3.74 2.61 8.46
CA ALA A 52 4.50 3.65 7.77
C ALA A 52 3.65 4.42 6.74
N VAL A 53 2.81 3.72 5.98
CA VAL A 53 1.86 4.32 5.02
C VAL A 53 0.82 5.18 5.74
N ARG A 54 0.30 4.72 6.89
CA ARG A 54 -0.65 5.51 7.70
C ARG A 54 -0.01 6.76 8.30
N ALA A 55 1.25 6.67 8.73
CA ALA A 55 1.99 7.78 9.32
C ALA A 55 2.42 8.84 8.28
N HIS A 56 2.62 8.40 7.04
CA HIS A 56 2.98 9.27 5.93
C HIS A 56 2.01 9.01 4.77
N PRO A 57 0.80 9.62 4.80
CA PRO A 57 -0.09 9.60 3.65
C PRO A 57 0.57 10.39 2.53
N THR A 58 1.40 9.73 1.75
CA THR A 58 1.96 10.28 0.53
C THR A 58 0.77 10.61 -0.36
N THR A 59 0.60 11.88 -0.68
CA THR A 59 -0.42 12.38 -1.60
C THR A 59 -0.25 11.66 -2.93
N GLY A 60 -1.02 10.59 -3.17
CA GLY A 60 -0.82 9.70 -4.32
C GLY A 60 -1.03 8.20 -4.08
N ALA A 61 -1.51 7.75 -2.91
CA ALA A 61 -1.95 6.36 -2.76
C ALA A 61 -3.14 6.06 -3.71
N PRO A 62 -3.11 4.97 -4.51
CA PRO A 62 -4.22 4.58 -5.36
C PRO A 62 -5.51 4.41 -4.56
N GLU A 63 -6.65 4.86 -5.12
CA GLU A 63 -7.98 4.87 -4.47
C GLU A 63 -8.41 3.52 -3.88
N LEU A 64 -7.90 2.41 -4.43
CA LEU A 64 -8.12 1.04 -3.95
C LEU A 64 -7.68 0.80 -2.50
N LEU A 65 -6.77 1.62 -1.96
CA LEU A 65 -6.33 1.55 -0.56
C LEU A 65 -7.03 2.56 0.35
N GLN A 66 -7.82 3.47 -0.22
CA GLN A 66 -8.51 4.52 0.52
C GLN A 66 -9.88 4.03 1.02
N GLU A 67 -10.58 3.19 0.24
CA GLU A 67 -11.96 2.77 0.55
C GLU A 67 -12.08 1.81 1.75
N GLU A 68 -11.04 1.08 2.16
CA GLU A 68 -11.11 0.21 3.36
C GLU A 68 -10.75 0.92 4.68
N THR A 69 -10.47 2.23 4.65
CA THR A 69 -10.11 3.01 5.85
C THR A 69 -11.20 3.96 6.35
N THR A 70 -12.38 3.90 5.73
CA THR A 70 -13.61 4.56 6.21
C THR A 70 -14.47 3.41 6.72
N GLU A 71 -14.50 3.05 8.00
CA GLU A 71 -14.91 3.83 9.16
C GLU A 71 -14.34 3.16 10.43
N PRO A 72 -13.94 3.91 11.48
CA PRO A 72 -14.00 3.32 12.81
C PRO A 72 -15.48 3.16 13.17
N ILE A 73 -15.98 1.93 13.30
CA ILE A 73 -17.25 1.69 13.99
C ILE A 73 -17.01 2.04 15.47
N THR A 74 -17.26 3.29 15.83
CA THR A 74 -17.48 3.68 17.22
C THR A 74 -18.95 3.43 17.51
N ASP A 75 -19.27 2.24 18.00
CA ASP A 75 -20.44 2.05 18.87
C ASP A 75 -20.09 2.64 20.25
N ASP A 76 -20.01 3.97 20.33
CA ASP A 76 -20.10 4.69 21.60
C ASP A 76 -21.52 5.23 21.68
N ASP A 77 -22.44 4.37 22.10
CA ASP A 77 -23.78 4.76 22.54
C ASP A 77 -23.63 5.24 23.99
N PRO A 78 -23.72 6.55 24.29
CA PRO A 78 -23.70 7.00 25.68
C PRO A 78 -25.04 6.65 26.33
N GLU A 79 -25.09 5.54 27.08
CA GLU A 79 -26.17 5.28 28.03
C GLU A 79 -26.18 6.40 29.09
N TYR A 80 -27.02 7.41 28.90
CA TYR A 80 -27.32 8.40 29.92
C TYR A 80 -28.20 7.74 31.02
N PRO A 81 -27.82 7.80 32.30
CA PRO A 81 -28.70 7.35 33.37
C PRO A 81 -29.92 8.28 33.43
N VAL A 82 -31.11 7.70 33.24
CA VAL A 82 -32.39 8.40 33.31
C VAL A 82 -32.82 8.43 34.78
N ASP A 83 -32.59 9.55 35.48
CA ASP A 83 -33.26 9.85 36.76
C ASP A 83 -34.66 10.40 36.43
N GLU A 84 -35.72 9.63 36.68
CA GLU A 84 -37.10 10.10 36.63
C GLU A 84 -37.59 10.54 38.03
N PRO A 85 -38.31 11.69 38.16
CA PRO A 85 -38.91 12.19 39.40
C PRO A 85 -40.24 11.51 39.80
#